data_AF-A0A4R5K7C0-F1
#
_entry.id   AF-A0A4R5K7C0-F1
#
_cell.length_a   1.000
_cell.length_b   1.000
_cell.length_c   1.000
_cell.angle_alpha   90.00
_cell.angle_beta   90.00
_cell.angle_gamma   90.00
#
_symmetry.space_group_name_H-M   'P 1'
#
loop_
_entity.id
_entity.type
_entity.pdbx_description
1 polymer ?
#
loop_
_entity_poly.entity_id
_entity_poly.type
_entity_poly.pdbx_seq_one_letter_code
_entity_poly.pdbx_strand_id
1 'polypeptide(L)'
;MSPRKKSAPVPTHTFRGVWPVVEGTGTATTDAELILQAIGDLPNVAHRHNATIVGPPRACIADGRRIPGSGGARHVVVIEAPAMPATGRGYRHNSGG
;
A
#
# COMPACT_ATOMS: atom_id res chain seq x y z
N MET A 1 -29.61 -13.74 -18.61
CA MET A 1 -29.10 -12.88 -17.53
C MET A 1 -27.70 -12.42 -17.91
N SER A 2 -27.54 -11.17 -18.39
CA SER A 2 -26.21 -10.63 -18.69
C SER A 2 -25.49 -10.29 -17.37
N PRO A 3 -24.23 -10.69 -17.15
CA PRO A 3 -23.48 -10.24 -15.99
C PRO A 3 -23.30 -8.73 -16.11
N ARG A 4 -23.77 -7.96 -15.12
CA ARG A 4 -23.45 -6.53 -15.02
C ARG A 4 -21.93 -6.41 -14.97
N LYS A 5 -21.32 -5.81 -16.01
CA LYS A 5 -19.93 -5.34 -15.95
C LYS A 5 -19.82 -4.45 -14.72
N LYS A 6 -19.20 -4.95 -13.66
CA LYS A 6 -18.87 -4.15 -12.48
C LYS A 6 -17.79 -3.17 -12.96
N SER A 7 -18.12 -1.89 -13.06
CA SER A 7 -17.17 -0.86 -13.45
C SER A 7 -15.94 -0.96 -12.56
N ALA A 8 -14.74 -0.93 -13.16
CA ALA A 8 -13.51 -0.91 -12.38
C ALA A 8 -13.52 0.32 -11.46
N PRO A 9 -13.08 0.18 -10.19
CA PRO A 9 -13.01 1.32 -9.28
C PRO A 9 -12.11 2.42 -9.87
N VAL A 10 -12.60 3.66 -9.84
CA VAL A 10 -11.85 4.83 -10.31
C VAL A 10 -10.94 5.32 -9.16
N PRO A 11 -9.62 5.43 -9.35
CA PRO A 11 -8.74 5.99 -8.34
C PRO A 11 -9.11 7.44 -8.05
N THR A 12 -9.08 7.84 -6.79
CA THR A 12 -9.36 9.23 -6.38
C THR A 12 -8.11 9.95 -5.87
N HIS A 13 -7.10 9.21 -5.43
CA HIS A 13 -5.83 9.76 -4.96
C HIS A 13 -4.68 8.77 -5.18
N THR A 14 -3.45 9.23 -4.98
CA THR A 14 -2.27 8.37 -4.91
C THR A 14 -1.96 8.09 -3.44
N PHE A 15 -1.90 6.82 -3.08
CA PHE A 15 -1.38 6.40 -1.79
C PHE A 15 0.14 6.30 -1.88
N ARG A 16 0.85 6.89 -0.92
CA ARG A 16 2.31 6.82 -0.82
C ARG A 16 2.72 6.19 0.50
N GLY A 17 3.37 5.03 0.43
CA GLY A 17 3.96 4.34 1.57
C GLY A 17 5.49 4.43 1.57
N VAL A 18 6.08 4.41 2.76
CA VAL A 18 7.53 4.44 2.98
C VAL A 18 7.89 3.32 3.96
N TRP A 19 8.79 2.43 3.54
CA TRP A 19 9.30 1.33 4.38
C TRP A 19 10.79 1.56 4.66
N PRO A 20 11.15 1.87 5.92
CA PRO A 20 12.54 1.96 6.34
C PRO A 20 13.28 0.64 6.14
N VAL A 21 14.43 0.67 5.45
CA VAL A 21 15.34 -0.48 5.37
C VAL A 21 16.25 -0.43 6.59
N VAL A 22 16.08 -1.40 7.49
CA VAL A 22 16.87 -1.52 8.72
C VAL A 22 17.91 -2.62 8.50
N GLU A 23 19.18 -2.24 8.44
CA GLU A 23 20.30 -3.16 8.22
C GLU A 23 20.37 -4.21 9.34
N GLY A 24 20.61 -5.47 8.96
CA GLY A 24 20.71 -6.59 9.91
C GLY A 24 19.36 -7.10 10.43
N THR A 25 18.23 -6.55 9.97
CA THR A 25 16.89 -7.05 10.29
C THR A 25 16.14 -7.44 9.02
N GLY A 26 15.62 -8.67 8.99
CA GLY A 26 14.86 -9.20 7.85
C GLY A 26 15.57 -10.31 7.08
N THR A 27 14.88 -10.84 6.07
CA THR A 27 15.34 -11.95 5.22
C THR A 27 15.71 -11.50 3.80
N ALA A 28 15.44 -10.25 3.45
CA ALA A 28 15.79 -9.71 2.14
C ALA A 28 17.30 -9.47 2.05
N THR A 29 17.90 -10.00 1.00
CA THR A 29 19.32 -9.88 0.66
C THR A 29 19.55 -8.99 -0.56
N THR A 30 18.49 -8.67 -1.30
CA THR A 30 18.55 -7.83 -2.50
C THR A 30 17.50 -6.72 -2.48
N ASP A 31 17.75 -5.66 -3.26
CA ASP A 31 16.83 -4.56 -3.49
C ASP A 31 15.47 -5.02 -4.04
N ALA A 32 15.49 -6.02 -4.93
CA ALA A 32 14.28 -6.60 -5.50
C ALA A 32 13.44 -7.30 -4.43
N GLU A 33 14.06 -8.03 -3.51
CA GLU A 33 13.36 -8.68 -2.39
C GLU A 33 12.75 -7.65 -1.43
N LEU A 34 13.46 -6.56 -1.13
CA LEU A 34 12.93 -5.45 -0.33
C LEU A 34 11.68 -4.84 -0.98
N ILE A 35 11.74 -4.60 -2.28
CA ILE A 35 10.59 -4.07 -3.04
C ILE A 35 9.42 -5.05 -3.02
N LEU A 36 9.66 -6.35 -3.23
CA LEU A 36 8.61 -7.36 -3.22
C LEU A 36 7.95 -7.49 -1.85
N GLN A 37 8.73 -7.44 -0.77
CA GLN A 37 8.21 -7.44 0.60
C GLN A 37 7.32 -6.22 0.86
N ALA A 38 7.78 -5.02 0.48
CA ALA A 38 7.00 -3.79 0.63
C ALA A 38 5.72 -3.81 -0.23
N ILE A 39 5.76 -4.34 -1.45
CA ILE A 39 4.56 -4.53 -2.30
C ILE A 39 3.58 -5.50 -1.63
N GLY A 40 4.06 -6.57 -1.02
CA GLY A 40 3.23 -7.53 -0.29
C GLY A 40 2.53 -6.91 0.93
N ASP A 41 3.20 -5.96 1.60
CA ASP A 41 2.65 -5.27 2.78
C ASP A 41 1.76 -4.07 2.43
N LEU A 42 1.92 -3.48 1.24
CA LEU A 42 1.20 -2.29 0.78
C LEU A 42 -0.33 -2.34 1.02
N PRO A 43 -1.08 -3.42 0.72
CA PRO A 43 -2.53 -3.46 0.97
C PRO A 43 -2.90 -3.32 2.44
N ASN A 44 -2.10 -3.92 3.35
CA ASN A 44 -2.34 -3.85 4.79
C ASN A 44 -2.08 -2.45 5.33
N VAL A 45 -1.00 -1.82 4.86
CA VAL A 45 -0.66 -0.43 5.22
C VAL A 45 -1.74 0.51 4.71
N ALA A 46 -2.12 0.42 3.44
CA ALA A 46 -3.21 1.22 2.89
C ALA A 46 -4.52 1.06 3.68
N HIS A 47 -4.86 -0.18 4.06
CA HIS A 47 -6.06 -0.45 4.85
C HIS A 47 -6.06 0.24 6.21
N ARG A 48 -4.92 0.23 6.94
CA ARG A 48 -4.78 0.95 8.23
C ARG A 48 -4.98 2.46 8.09
N HIS A 49 -4.72 3.00 6.90
CA HIS A 49 -4.93 4.41 6.57
C HIS A 49 -6.28 4.69 5.88
N ASN A 50 -7.25 3.77 5.99
CA ASN A 50 -8.56 3.88 5.33
C ASN A 50 -8.45 4.11 3.82
N ALA A 51 -7.48 3.47 3.17
CA ALA A 51 -7.29 3.47 1.73
C ALA A 51 -7.38 2.05 1.15
N THR A 52 -7.76 1.95 -0.12
CA THR A 52 -7.79 0.71 -0.91
C THR A 52 -7.00 0.95 -2.18
N ILE A 53 -5.98 0.13 -2.43
CA ILE A 53 -5.19 0.19 -3.66
C ILE A 53 -6.01 -0.41 -4.81
N VAL A 54 -6.10 0.32 -5.92
CA VAL A 54 -6.96 -0.03 -7.07
C VAL A 54 -6.21 -0.11 -8.39
N GLY A 55 -4.88 0.08 -8.37
CA GLY A 55 -4.05 0.06 -9.56
C GLY A 55 -2.63 -0.42 -9.27
N PRO A 56 -1.81 -0.60 -10.33
CA PRO A 56 -0.45 -1.10 -10.20
C PRO A 56 0.42 -0.12 -9.39
N PRO A 57 1.24 -0.62 -8.45
CA PRO A 57 2.19 0.21 -7.72
C PRO A 57 3.41 0.56 -8.57
N ARG A 58 4.04 1.69 -8.25
CA ARG A 58 5.40 2.05 -8.65
C ARG A 58 6.27 2.04 -7.40
N ALA A 59 7.37 1.28 -7.45
CA ALA A 59 8.27 1.12 -6.32
C ALA A 59 9.69 1.56 -6.70
N CYS A 60 10.39 2.19 -5.76
CA CYS A 60 11.82 2.46 -5.87
C CYS A 60 12.49 2.46 -4.50
N ILE A 61 13.82 2.29 -4.51
CA ILE A 61 14.66 2.55 -3.34
C ILE A 61 15.17 3.98 -3.42
N ALA A 62 15.11 4.70 -2.31
CA ALA A 62 15.56 6.07 -2.20
C ALA A 62 16.47 6.27 -0.98
N ASP A 63 17.28 7.34 -1.00
CA ASP A 63 18.03 7.80 0.17
C ASP A 63 17.05 8.31 1.24
N GLY A 64 16.94 7.58 2.35
CA GLY A 64 15.98 7.84 3.41
C GLY A 64 16.17 9.18 4.10
N ARG A 65 17.38 9.76 4.05
CA ARG A 65 17.66 11.11 4.57
C ARG A 65 16.92 12.21 3.83
N ARG A 66 16.41 11.93 2.63
CA ARG A 66 15.67 12.88 1.78
C ARG A 66 14.17 12.62 1.77
N ILE A 67 13.70 11.56 2.43
CA ILE A 67 12.31 11.11 2.37
C ILE A 67 11.62 11.34 3.72
N PRO A 68 10.58 12.18 3.78
CA PRO A 68 9.75 12.31 4.98
C PRO A 68 9.14 10.96 5.36
N GLY A 69 9.15 10.64 6.65
CA GLY A 69 8.65 9.35 7.17
C GLY A 69 9.67 8.21 7.13
N SER A 70 10.93 8.47 6.78
CA SER A 70 12.00 7.45 6.78
C SER A 70 12.44 6.96 8.15
N GLY A 71 12.05 7.66 9.24
CA GLY A 71 12.45 7.30 10.60
C GLY A 71 13.97 7.34 10.83
N GLY A 72 14.72 8.09 10.01
CA GLY A 72 16.19 8.15 10.08
C GLY A 72 16.92 7.01 9.37
N ALA A 73 16.21 6.10 8.69
CA ALA A 73 16.85 5.05 7.92
C ALA A 73 17.68 5.61 6.75
N ARG A 74 18.79 4.92 6.45
CA ARG A 74 19.68 5.29 5.34
C ARG A 74 19.02 5.06 3.98
N HIS A 75 18.32 3.95 3.84
CA HIS A 75 17.58 3.60 2.63
C HIS A 75 16.12 3.34 3.00
N VAL A 76 15.23 3.67 2.08
CA VAL A 76 13.80 3.38 2.21
C VAL A 76 13.27 2.83 0.89
N VAL A 77 12.31 1.91 0.98
CA VAL A 77 11.47 1.58 -0.17
C VAL A 77 10.30 2.56 -0.17
N VAL A 78 10.09 3.25 -1.30
CA VAL A 78 8.94 4.12 -1.51
C VAL A 78 8.03 3.43 -2.51
N ILE A 79 6.75 3.32 -2.17
CA ILE A 79 5.73 2.81 -3.09
C ILE A 79 4.63 3.85 -3.26
N GLU A 80 4.30 4.14 -4.51
CA GLU A 80 3.16 4.95 -4.90
C GLU A 80 2.18 4.12 -5.70
N ALA A 81 0.90 4.17 -5.34
CA ALA A 81 -0.12 3.42 -6.05
C ALA A 81 -1.44 4.19 -6.13
N PRO A 82 -2.22 4.04 -7.22
CA PRO A 82 -3.56 4.59 -7.31
C PRO A 82 -4.46 3.97 -6.23
N ALA A 83 -5.16 4.81 -5.49
CA ALA A 83 -5.97 4.42 -4.36
C ALA A 83 -7.33 5.15 -4.32
N MET A 84 -8.22 4.60 -3.52
CA MET A 84 -9.49 5.22 -3.13
C MET A 84 -9.71 5.07 -1.63
N PRO A 85 -10.54 5.92 -0.99
CA PRO A 85 -10.94 5.70 0.39
C PRO A 85 -11.50 4.29 0.55
N ALA A 86 -11.06 3.58 1.59
CA ALA A 86 -11.69 2.34 1.99
C ALA A 86 -13.15 2.69 2.33
N THR A 87 -14.09 2.21 1.52
CA THR A 87 -15.50 2.35 1.84
C THR A 87 -15.73 1.66 3.17
N GLY A 88 -16.05 2.43 4.22
CA GLY A 88 -16.39 1.88 5.53
C GLY A 88 -17.38 0.75 5.33
N ARG A 89 -17.11 -0.41 5.96
CA ARG A 89 -17.96 -1.60 5.90
C ARG A 89 -19.42 -1.15 5.93
N GLY A 90 -20.18 -1.48 4.88
CA GLY A 90 -21.63 -1.45 4.96
C GLY A 90 -22.00 -2.33 6.15
N TYR A 91 -22.33 -1.69 7.27
CA TYR A 91 -22.78 -2.34 8.48
C TYR A 91 -24.14 -2.94 8.15
N ARG A 92 -24.14 -4.19 7.67
CA ARG A 92 -25.36 -5.00 7.56
C ARG A 92 -25.75 -5.32 9.00
N HIS A 93 -26.61 -4.51 9.60
CA HIS A 93 -27.44 -4.96 10.71
C HIS A 93 -28.22 -6.17 10.21
N ASN A 94 -27.79 -7.37 10.59
CA ASN A 94 -28.69 -8.51 10.59
C ASN A 94 -29.53 -8.36 11.86
N SER A 95 -30.61 -7.60 11.78
CA SER A 95 -31.70 -7.69 12.74
C SER A 95 -32.39 -9.04 12.50
N GLY A 96 -31.83 -10.09 13.12
CA GLY A 96 -32.52 -11.36 13.27
C GLY A 96 -33.72 -11.13 14.18
N GLY A 97 -34.91 -11.29 13.62
CA GLY A 97 -36.15 -11.46 14.38
C GLY A 97 -36.34 -12.91 14.80
#